data_AF-A0A090W118-F1
#
_entry.id   AF-A0A090W118-F1
#
_cell.length_a   1.000
_cell.length_b   1.000
_cell.length_c   1.000
_cell.angle_alpha   90.00
_cell.angle_beta   90.00
_cell.angle_gamma   90.00
#
_symmetry.space_group_name_H-M   'P 1'
#
loop_
_entity.id
_entity.type
_entity.pdbx_description
1 polymer ?
#
loop_
_entity_poly.entity_id
_entity_poly.type
_entity_poly.pdbx_seq_one_letter_code
_entity_poly.pdbx_strand_id
1 'polypeptide(L)'
;MLISADIIAVSYYNRHTQWRFIKKLMPSMVIGVLVGVWVGDAISELLFKRIMAIIIIGSVGIMWFFEKRKTNAIPQNKVFSNSAGFLAGFSTMIGNLAGPISNIYFLAMRLPKNEFIGTAAWLFFIINVFKLPFHFFVWKTVTKESLALNLILVPAVVIGFFLGARLVKLISNVNYRRFIIIVTALGGIIMLLR
;
A
#
# COMPACT_ATOMS: atom_id res chain seq x y z
N MET A 1 -9.07 9.56 -8.02
CA MET A 1 -9.19 8.15 -8.47
C MET A 1 -9.02 7.12 -7.35
N LEU A 2 -7.94 7.18 -6.56
CA LEU A 2 -7.65 6.13 -5.55
C LEU A 2 -8.79 5.90 -4.56
N ILE A 3 -9.35 6.96 -3.97
CA ILE A 3 -10.48 6.87 -3.03
C ILE A 3 -11.69 6.18 -3.68
N SER A 4 -11.95 6.42 -4.97
CA SER A 4 -13.05 5.76 -5.69
C SER A 4 -12.82 4.24 -5.81
N ALA A 5 -11.59 3.82 -6.12
CA ALA A 5 -11.21 2.41 -6.14
C ALA A 5 -11.31 1.79 -4.73
N ASP A 6 -10.87 2.52 -3.71
CA ASP A 6 -10.91 2.09 -2.31
C ASP A 6 -12.35 1.90 -1.82
N ILE A 7 -13.29 2.79 -2.17
CA ILE A 7 -14.72 2.66 -1.83
C ILE A 7 -15.29 1.35 -2.37
N ILE A 8 -14.99 1.02 -3.63
CA ILE A 8 -15.45 -0.24 -4.26
C ILE A 8 -14.83 -1.44 -3.53
N ALA A 9 -13.52 -1.39 -3.25
CA ALA A 9 -12.81 -2.46 -2.57
C ALA A 9 -13.32 -2.69 -1.13
N VAL A 10 -13.54 -1.62 -0.36
CA VAL A 10 -14.11 -1.66 0.98
C VAL A 10 -15.54 -2.21 0.94
N SER A 11 -16.38 -1.72 0.03
CA SER A 11 -17.75 -2.22 -0.12
C SER A 11 -17.79 -3.73 -0.39
N TYR A 12 -16.85 -4.25 -1.19
CA TYR A 12 -16.79 -5.67 -1.53
C TYR A 12 -16.15 -6.55 -0.45
N TYR A 13 -15.06 -6.09 0.19
CA TYR A 13 -14.23 -6.92 1.09
C TYR A 13 -14.36 -6.58 2.59
N ASN A 14 -15.25 -5.65 2.99
CA ASN A 14 -15.35 -5.19 4.39
C ASN A 14 -15.45 -6.31 5.44
N ARG A 15 -16.08 -7.45 5.11
CA ARG A 15 -16.30 -8.57 6.04
C ARG A 15 -15.01 -9.28 6.48
N HIS A 16 -13.93 -9.14 5.73
CA HIS A 16 -12.65 -9.81 6.00
C HIS A 16 -11.62 -8.92 6.70
N THR A 17 -12.03 -7.72 7.15
CA THR A 17 -11.10 -6.71 7.64
C THR A 17 -10.55 -7.06 9.02
N GLN A 18 -9.22 -7.05 9.15
CA GLN A 18 -8.53 -7.26 10.41
C GLN A 18 -8.09 -5.93 11.03
N TRP A 19 -9.02 -5.30 11.77
CA TRP A 19 -8.84 -3.97 12.39
C TRP A 19 -7.62 -3.85 13.31
N ARG A 20 -7.16 -4.96 13.90
CA ARG A 20 -5.96 -4.98 14.76
C ARG A 20 -4.73 -4.45 14.02
N PHE A 21 -4.55 -4.81 12.75
CA PHE A 21 -3.39 -4.36 11.97
C PHE A 21 -3.52 -2.89 11.57
N ILE A 22 -4.73 -2.45 11.24
CA ILE A 22 -5.03 -1.04 10.93
C ILE A 22 -4.69 -0.19 12.15
N LYS A 23 -5.19 -0.53 13.34
CA LYS A 23 -4.89 0.22 14.58
C LYS A 23 -3.40 0.26 14.91
N LYS A 24 -2.64 -0.76 14.50
CA LYS A 24 -1.18 -0.84 14.74
C LYS A 24 -0.37 -0.02 13.73
N LEU A 25 -0.76 0.00 12.46
CA LEU A 25 -0.06 0.71 11.39
C LEU A 25 -0.47 2.19 11.28
N MET A 26 -1.77 2.48 11.43
CA MET A 26 -2.35 3.78 11.10
C MET A 26 -1.68 4.95 11.83
N PRO A 27 -1.36 4.89 13.14
CA PRO A 27 -0.78 6.04 13.82
C PRO A 27 0.57 6.47 13.23
N SER A 28 1.49 5.52 12.98
CA SER A 28 2.77 5.86 12.37
C SER A 28 2.61 6.23 10.89
N MET A 29 1.62 5.66 10.20
CA MET A 29 1.30 5.99 8.82
C MET A 29 0.76 7.42 8.66
N VAL A 30 -0.06 7.88 9.59
CA VAL A 30 -0.50 9.29 9.68
C VAL A 30 0.71 10.20 9.89
N ILE A 31 1.61 9.86 10.82
CA ILE A 31 2.85 10.63 11.03
C ILE A 31 3.70 10.66 9.75
N GLY A 32 3.82 9.53 9.05
CA GLY A 32 4.52 9.45 7.78
C GLY A 32 3.93 10.38 6.72
N VAL A 33 2.60 10.41 6.59
CA VAL A 33 1.91 11.35 5.69
C VAL A 33 2.23 12.79 6.07
N LEU A 34 2.09 13.15 7.34
CA LEU A 34 2.38 14.51 7.81
C LEU A 34 3.84 14.90 7.51
N VAL A 35 4.82 14.04 7.79
CA VAL A 35 6.21 14.32 7.41
C VAL A 35 6.36 14.45 5.89
N GLY A 36 5.68 13.61 5.12
CA GLY A 36 5.66 13.69 3.66
C GLY A 36 5.10 15.00 3.12
N VAL A 37 4.09 15.59 3.79
CA VAL A 37 3.52 16.89 3.40
C VAL A 37 4.57 18.01 3.47
N TRP A 38 5.41 17.99 4.51
CA TRP A 38 6.39 19.05 4.76
C TRP A 38 7.71 18.84 4.02
N VAL A 39 8.16 17.59 3.91
CA VAL A 39 9.49 17.25 3.38
C VAL A 39 9.44 16.83 1.91
N GLY A 40 8.26 16.48 1.39
CA GLY A 40 8.12 15.94 0.03
C GLY A 40 8.65 16.86 -1.06
N ASP A 41 8.42 18.18 -0.95
CA ASP A 41 8.91 19.16 -1.93
C ASP A 41 10.44 19.34 -1.87
N ALA A 42 11.07 19.00 -0.75
CA ALA A 42 12.51 19.11 -0.55
C ALA A 42 13.29 17.89 -1.05
N ILE A 43 12.61 16.77 -1.34
CA ILE A 43 13.26 15.52 -1.73
C ILE A 43 13.23 15.38 -3.25
N SER A 44 14.40 15.19 -3.85
CA SER A 44 14.47 14.88 -5.27
C SER A 44 13.80 13.54 -5.57
N GLU A 45 13.06 13.49 -6.69
CA GLU A 45 12.36 12.28 -7.13
C GLU A 45 13.31 11.07 -7.22
N LEU A 46 14.53 11.29 -7.70
CA LEU A 46 15.58 10.26 -7.80
C LEU A 46 15.97 9.70 -6.43
N LEU A 47 16.16 10.57 -5.42
CA LEU A 47 16.52 10.15 -4.07
C LEU A 47 15.37 9.35 -3.45
N PHE A 48 14.13 9.82 -3.60
CA PHE A 48 12.94 9.12 -3.10
C PHE A 48 12.81 7.74 -3.73
N LYS A 49 12.91 7.63 -5.06
CA LYS A 49 12.85 6.35 -5.78
C LYS A 49 13.94 5.38 -5.32
N ARG A 50 15.19 5.84 -5.17
CA ARG A 50 16.30 5.01 -4.67
C ARG A 50 16.07 4.50 -3.25
N ILE A 51 15.66 5.37 -2.33
CA ILE A 51 15.37 4.98 -0.94
C ILE A 51 14.25 3.92 -0.92
N MET A 52 13.19 4.15 -1.68
CA MET A 52 12.07 3.20 -1.78
C MET A 52 12.48 1.86 -2.39
N ALA A 53 13.26 1.87 -3.47
CA ALA A 53 13.77 0.65 -4.08
C ALA A 53 14.59 -0.18 -3.09
N ILE A 54 15.50 0.46 -2.33
CA ILE A 54 16.32 -0.20 -1.31
C ILE A 54 15.42 -0.81 -0.22
N ILE A 55 14.45 -0.07 0.29
CA ILE A 55 13.51 -0.54 1.32
C ILE A 55 12.71 -1.74 0.82
N ILE A 56 12.17 -1.66 -0.41
CA ILE A 56 11.35 -2.72 -0.99
C ILE A 56 12.18 -3.98 -1.23
N ILE A 57 13.34 -3.85 -1.87
CA ILE A 57 14.24 -4.99 -2.18
C ILE A 57 14.75 -5.62 -0.89
N GLY A 58 15.24 -4.81 0.06
CA GLY A 58 15.71 -5.28 1.36
C GLY A 58 14.62 -6.03 2.12
N SER A 59 13.40 -5.49 2.13
CA SER A 59 12.25 -6.13 2.76
C SER A 59 11.87 -7.45 2.08
N VAL A 60 11.82 -7.50 0.75
CA VAL A 60 11.58 -8.75 0.01
C VAL A 60 12.65 -9.80 0.34
N GLY A 61 13.91 -9.41 0.43
CA GLY A 61 15.01 -10.30 0.83
C GLY A 61 14.80 -10.89 2.23
N ILE A 62 14.42 -10.05 3.20
CA ILE A 62 14.07 -10.47 4.56
C ILE A 62 12.90 -11.47 4.55
N MET A 63 11.85 -11.19 3.77
CA MET A 63 10.69 -12.08 3.65
C MET A 63 11.07 -13.44 3.06
N TRP A 64 11.85 -13.44 1.98
CA TRP A 64 12.30 -14.68 1.35
C TRP A 64 13.15 -15.53 2.29
N PHE A 65 14.00 -14.90 3.09
CA PHE A 65 14.78 -15.57 4.12
C PHE A 65 13.90 -16.23 5.20
N PHE A 66 12.88 -15.53 5.70
CA PHE A 66 11.95 -16.08 6.69
C PHE A 66 11.05 -17.18 6.12
N GLU A 67 10.63 -17.06 4.86
CA GLU A 67 9.84 -18.10 4.17
C GLU A 67 10.68 -19.38 4.00
N LYS A 68 11.97 -19.26 3.63
CA LYS A 68 12.90 -20.40 3.51
C LYS A 68 13.13 -21.11 4.84
N ARG A 69 13.23 -20.37 5.95
CA ARG A 69 13.43 -20.96 7.28
C ARG A 69 12.18 -21.63 7.86
N LYS A 70 11.04 -21.62 7.15
CA LYS A 70 9.73 -22.13 7.63
C LYS A 70 9.36 -21.64 9.03
N THR A 71 9.92 -20.52 9.49
CA THR A 71 9.65 -20.04 10.85
C THR A 71 8.25 -19.44 10.90
N ASN A 72 7.42 -19.91 11.81
CA ASN A 72 6.08 -19.35 12.03
C ASN A 72 6.10 -18.08 12.89
N ALA A 73 7.29 -17.54 13.18
CA ALA A 73 7.45 -16.35 13.98
C ALA A 73 6.87 -15.12 13.25
N ILE A 74 5.69 -14.69 13.68
CA ILE A 74 5.12 -13.41 13.29
C ILE A 74 5.93 -12.31 13.98
N PRO A 75 6.41 -11.27 13.26
CA PRO A 75 7.13 -10.17 13.88
C PRO A 75 6.26 -9.48 14.93
N GLN A 76 6.54 -9.70 16.21
CA GLN A 76 5.82 -9.03 17.30
C GLN A 76 6.38 -7.65 17.62
N ASN A 77 7.60 -7.35 17.15
CA ASN A 77 8.30 -6.11 17.44
C ASN A 77 7.49 -4.88 16.97
N LYS A 78 7.22 -3.94 17.89
CA LYS A 78 6.55 -2.66 17.60
C LYS A 78 7.35 -1.82 16.60
N VAL A 79 8.69 -1.92 16.63
CA VAL A 79 9.57 -1.19 15.71
C VAL A 79 9.24 -1.53 14.26
N PHE A 80 9.01 -2.81 13.93
CA PHE A 80 8.69 -3.24 12.57
C PHE A 80 7.34 -2.67 12.08
N SER A 81 6.31 -2.71 12.93
CA SER A 81 5.00 -2.12 12.58
C SER A 81 5.09 -0.61 12.44
N ASN A 82 5.79 0.06 13.35
CA ASN A 82 5.89 1.50 13.33
C ASN A 82 6.69 1.99 12.12
N SER A 83 7.83 1.36 11.81
CA SER A 83 8.63 1.70 10.63
C SER A 83 7.89 1.42 9.33
N ALA A 84 7.22 0.27 9.22
CA ALA A 84 6.42 -0.05 8.04
C ALA A 84 5.27 0.95 7.84
N GLY A 85 4.55 1.31 8.92
CA GLY A 85 3.49 2.30 8.84
C GLY A 85 4.03 3.68 8.45
N PHE A 86 5.08 4.16 9.11
CA PHE A 86 5.71 5.45 8.78
C PHE A 86 6.14 5.52 7.33
N LEU A 87 6.89 4.52 6.87
CA LEU A 87 7.36 4.48 5.48
C LEU A 87 6.18 4.39 4.51
N ALA A 88 5.19 3.54 4.76
CA ALA A 88 3.99 3.49 3.92
C ALA A 88 3.29 4.85 3.83
N GLY A 89 3.11 5.54 4.96
CA GLY A 89 2.48 6.86 5.03
C GLY A 89 3.23 7.92 4.25
N PHE A 90 4.53 7.99 4.48
CA PHE A 90 5.44 8.89 3.78
C PHE A 90 5.41 8.63 2.27
N SER A 91 5.50 7.37 1.85
CA SER A 91 5.53 7.00 0.43
C SER A 91 4.21 7.22 -0.29
N THR A 92 3.07 7.09 0.39
CA THR A 92 1.76 7.39 -0.24
C THR A 92 1.55 8.88 -0.44
N MET A 93 2.08 9.73 0.44
CA MET A 93 1.99 11.18 0.28
C MET A 93 2.77 11.65 -0.94
N ILE A 94 4.03 11.20 -1.07
CA ILE A 94 4.92 11.66 -2.15
C ILE A 94 4.58 11.02 -3.50
N GLY A 95 4.37 9.71 -3.54
CA GLY A 95 4.29 8.97 -4.81
C GLY A 95 3.10 8.04 -4.96
N ASN A 96 2.16 8.01 -4.01
CA ASN A 96 1.12 6.97 -3.95
C ASN A 96 1.70 5.53 -3.84
N LEU A 97 2.89 5.35 -3.24
CA LEU A 97 3.64 4.09 -3.22
C LEU A 97 3.58 3.32 -1.89
N ALA A 98 2.49 3.43 -1.12
CA ALA A 98 2.35 2.65 0.12
C ALA A 98 2.15 1.15 -0.12
N GLY A 99 1.71 0.75 -1.32
CA GLY A 99 1.39 -0.62 -1.70
C GLY A 99 2.51 -1.61 -1.36
N PRO A 100 3.71 -1.47 -1.95
CA PRO A 100 4.85 -2.35 -1.65
C PRO A 100 5.14 -2.54 -0.17
N ILE A 101 5.20 -1.45 0.60
CA ILE A 101 5.52 -1.49 2.03
C ILE A 101 4.40 -2.17 2.84
N SER A 102 3.15 -1.82 2.56
CA SER A 102 2.00 -2.42 3.24
C SER A 102 1.87 -3.91 2.89
N ASN A 103 2.17 -4.28 1.65
CA ASN A 103 2.19 -5.67 1.20
C ASN A 103 3.22 -6.49 1.97
N ILE A 104 4.44 -5.98 2.11
CA ILE A 104 5.49 -6.59 2.94
C ILE A 104 4.99 -6.77 4.37
N TYR A 105 4.38 -5.74 4.95
CA TYR A 105 3.87 -5.83 6.31
C TYR A 105 2.82 -6.95 6.45
N PHE A 106 1.80 -6.96 5.60
CA PHE A 106 0.72 -7.95 5.69
C PHE A 106 1.15 -9.37 5.34
N LEU A 107 2.08 -9.53 4.38
CA LEU A 107 2.69 -10.81 4.08
C LEU A 107 3.50 -11.33 5.29
N ALA A 108 4.17 -10.45 6.05
CA ALA A 108 4.92 -10.82 7.26
C ALA A 108 3.98 -11.26 8.38
N MET A 109 2.81 -10.63 8.47
CA MET A 109 1.74 -11.01 9.40
C MET A 109 0.95 -12.24 8.94
N ARG A 110 1.27 -12.79 7.76
CA ARG A 110 0.72 -14.03 7.21
C ARG A 110 -0.81 -14.05 7.05
N LEU A 111 -1.39 -12.90 6.73
CA LEU A 111 -2.83 -12.81 6.49
C LEU A 111 -3.27 -13.71 5.32
N PRO A 112 -4.39 -14.45 5.45
CA PRO A 112 -5.06 -15.08 4.31
C PRO A 112 -5.44 -14.04 3.25
N LYS A 113 -5.56 -14.45 1.99
CA LYS A 113 -5.73 -13.51 0.86
C LYS A 113 -6.92 -12.55 1.04
N ASN A 114 -8.06 -13.05 1.52
CA ASN A 114 -9.26 -12.22 1.67
C ASN A 114 -9.10 -11.22 2.81
N GLU A 115 -8.45 -11.63 3.91
CA GLU A 115 -8.15 -10.76 5.04
C GLU A 115 -7.11 -9.71 4.68
N PHE A 116 -6.11 -10.09 3.90
CA PHE A 116 -5.12 -9.19 3.32
C PHE A 116 -5.82 -8.11 2.51
N ILE A 117 -6.67 -8.49 1.55
CA ILE A 117 -7.33 -7.55 0.63
C ILE A 117 -8.29 -6.64 1.39
N GLY A 118 -9.12 -7.19 2.28
CA GLY A 118 -10.07 -6.38 3.07
C GLY A 118 -9.36 -5.41 4.01
N THR A 119 -8.29 -5.85 4.67
CA THR A 119 -7.50 -4.99 5.57
C THR A 119 -6.77 -3.90 4.79
N ALA A 120 -6.18 -4.23 3.65
CA ALA A 120 -5.51 -3.26 2.78
C ALA A 120 -6.49 -2.23 2.21
N ALA A 121 -7.69 -2.65 1.79
CA ALA A 121 -8.72 -1.76 1.28
C ALA A 121 -9.10 -0.67 2.30
N TRP A 122 -9.35 -1.06 3.55
CA TRP A 122 -9.62 -0.09 4.61
C TRP A 122 -8.41 0.77 4.99
N LEU A 123 -7.21 0.18 5.05
CA LEU A 123 -5.98 0.91 5.34
C LEU A 123 -5.78 2.03 4.30
N PHE A 124 -5.90 1.72 3.01
CA PHE A 124 -5.72 2.68 1.93
C PHE A 124 -6.87 3.67 1.83
N PHE A 125 -8.12 3.23 2.04
CA PHE A 125 -9.25 4.15 2.10
C PHE A 125 -9.03 5.25 3.15
N ILE A 126 -8.74 4.85 4.40
CA ILE A 126 -8.59 5.79 5.52
C ILE A 126 -7.43 6.74 5.26
N ILE A 127 -6.26 6.23 4.86
CA ILE A 127 -5.10 7.10 4.64
C ILE A 127 -5.28 8.01 3.41
N ASN A 128 -5.95 7.53 2.36
CA ASN A 128 -6.17 8.30 1.15
C ASN A 128 -7.18 9.44 1.39
N VAL A 129 -8.21 9.18 2.21
CA VAL A 129 -9.11 10.23 2.70
C VAL A 129 -8.35 11.20 3.60
N PHE A 130 -7.52 10.70 4.52
CA PHE A 130 -6.73 11.55 5.42
C PHE A 130 -5.76 12.48 4.68
N LYS A 131 -5.13 12.02 3.59
CA LYS A 131 -4.17 12.83 2.83
C LYS A 131 -4.80 13.77 1.81
N LEU A 132 -6.07 13.55 1.44
CA LEU A 132 -6.76 14.32 0.42
C LEU A 132 -6.75 15.84 0.70
N PRO A 133 -7.00 16.32 1.94
CA PRO A 133 -6.89 17.73 2.27
C PRO A 133 -5.50 18.31 1.96
N PHE A 134 -4.41 17.58 2.19
CA PHE A 134 -3.07 18.08 1.90
C PHE A 134 -2.80 18.20 0.39
N HIS A 135 -3.27 17.23 -0.40
CA HIS A 135 -3.22 17.32 -1.86
C HIS A 135 -4.07 18.49 -2.40
N PHE A 136 -5.16 18.84 -1.74
CA PHE A 136 -6.03 19.94 -2.15
C PHE A 136 -5.47 21.30 -1.71
N PHE A 137 -5.14 21.48 -0.43
CA PHE A 137 -4.78 22.78 0.15
C PHE A 137 -3.28 23.09 0.08
N VAL A 138 -2.40 22.11 0.29
CA VAL A 138 -0.95 22.32 0.37
C VAL A 138 -0.31 22.14 -1.00
N TRP A 139 -0.46 20.95 -1.60
CA TRP A 139 0.21 20.60 -2.86
C TRP A 139 -0.56 21.05 -4.11
N LYS A 140 -1.83 21.43 -3.95
CA LYS A 140 -2.71 21.92 -5.04
C LYS A 140 -2.77 20.99 -6.26
N THR A 141 -2.59 19.69 -6.07
CA THR A 141 -2.59 18.68 -7.13
C THR A 141 -4.00 18.29 -7.58
N VAL A 142 -5.04 18.69 -6.84
CA VAL A 142 -6.44 18.39 -7.16
C VAL A 142 -7.08 19.58 -7.87
N THR A 143 -7.11 19.52 -9.20
CA THR A 143 -7.74 20.54 -10.06
C THR A 143 -9.07 20.05 -10.66
N LYS A 144 -9.87 20.94 -11.25
CA LYS A 144 -11.14 20.58 -11.92
C LYS A 144 -10.90 19.59 -13.06
N GLU A 145 -9.83 19.78 -13.81
CA GLU A 145 -9.42 18.92 -14.92
C GLU A 145 -9.06 17.53 -14.41
N SER A 146 -8.31 17.44 -13.31
CA SER A 146 -7.96 16.16 -12.68
C SER A 146 -9.21 15.41 -12.19
N LEU A 147 -10.21 16.13 -11.69
CA LEU A 147 -11.49 15.55 -11.24
C LEU A 147 -12.33 15.05 -12.42
N ALA A 148 -12.41 15.82 -13.50
CA ALA A 148 -13.13 15.41 -14.72
C ALA A 148 -12.50 14.14 -15.33
N LEU A 149 -11.17 14.12 -15.46
CA LEU A 149 -10.43 12.93 -15.92
C LEU A 149 -10.68 11.73 -15.00
N ASN A 150 -10.64 11.93 -13.69
CA ASN A 150 -10.93 10.87 -12.73
C ASN A 150 -12.33 10.28 -12.94
N LEU A 151 -13.35 11.12 -13.18
CA LEU A 151 -14.73 10.70 -13.38
C LEU A 151 -14.89 9.83 -14.63
N ILE A 152 -14.25 10.23 -15.73
CA ILE A 152 -14.23 9.45 -16.98
C ILE A 152 -13.57 8.07 -16.78
N LEU A 153 -12.58 7.97 -15.89
CA LEU A 153 -11.86 6.73 -15.61
C LEU A 153 -12.56 5.82 -14.57
N VAL A 154 -13.56 6.30 -13.84
CA VAL A 154 -14.28 5.49 -12.82
C VAL A 154 -14.85 4.19 -13.42
N PRO A 155 -15.55 4.19 -14.59
CA PRO A 155 -16.05 2.96 -15.18
C PRO A 155 -14.95 1.92 -15.45
N ALA A 156 -13.78 2.36 -15.93
CA ALA A 156 -12.64 1.46 -16.15
C ALA A 156 -12.13 0.86 -14.84
N VAL A 157 -12.08 1.65 -13.76
CA VAL A 157 -11.74 1.17 -12.40
C VAL A 157 -12.75 0.13 -11.92
N VAL A 158 -14.05 0.36 -12.10
CA VAL A 158 -15.12 -0.58 -11.71
C VAL A 158 -14.96 -1.91 -12.45
N ILE A 159 -14.80 -1.87 -13.77
CA ILE A 159 -14.61 -3.06 -14.60
C ILE A 159 -13.34 -3.80 -14.18
N GLY A 160 -12.22 -3.10 -14.06
CA GLY A 160 -10.95 -3.66 -13.63
C GLY A 160 -11.02 -4.31 -12.25
N PHE A 161 -11.73 -3.67 -11.30
CA PHE A 161 -11.94 -4.22 -9.97
C PHE A 161 -12.69 -5.56 -10.00
N PHE A 162 -13.84 -5.63 -10.68
CA PHE A 162 -14.64 -6.87 -10.73
C PHE A 162 -13.93 -7.99 -11.48
N LEU A 163 -13.21 -7.69 -12.56
CA LEU A 163 -12.36 -8.65 -13.25
C LEU A 163 -11.25 -9.17 -12.31
N GLY A 164 -10.55 -8.26 -11.63
CA GLY A 164 -9.52 -8.61 -10.65
C GLY A 164 -10.07 -9.47 -9.50
N ALA A 165 -11.23 -9.09 -8.94
CA ALA A 165 -11.87 -9.83 -7.86
C ALA A 165 -12.28 -11.25 -8.30
N ARG A 166 -12.75 -11.43 -9.54
CA ARG A 166 -13.05 -12.76 -10.09
C ARG A 166 -11.78 -13.60 -10.25
N LEU A 167 -10.70 -13.03 -10.78
CA LEU A 167 -9.43 -13.73 -10.95
C LEU A 167 -8.82 -14.14 -9.60
N VAL A 168 -8.81 -13.24 -8.61
CA VAL A 168 -8.24 -13.51 -7.28
C VAL A 168 -8.97 -14.65 -6.55
N LYS A 169 -10.26 -14.86 -6.81
CA LYS A 169 -11.00 -16.00 -6.24
C LYS A 169 -10.40 -17.35 -6.66
N LEU A 170 -9.88 -17.44 -7.89
CA LEU A 170 -9.27 -18.65 -8.46
C LEU A 170 -7.87 -18.96 -7.90
N ILE A 171 -7.24 -17.98 -7.24
CA ILE A 171 -5.85 -18.10 -6.75
C ILE A 171 -5.83 -18.65 -5.31
N SER A 172 -5.04 -19.70 -5.04
CA SER A 172 -4.85 -20.21 -3.67
C SER A 172 -4.11 -19.19 -2.78
N ASN A 173 -4.22 -19.30 -1.45
CA ASN A 173 -3.50 -18.41 -0.52
C ASN A 173 -1.98 -18.43 -0.75
N VAL A 174 -1.42 -19.61 -1.06
CA VAL A 174 0.00 -19.78 -1.34
C VAL A 174 0.41 -19.07 -2.63
N ASN A 175 -0.37 -19.24 -3.69
CA ASN A 175 -0.10 -18.60 -4.97
C ASN A 175 -0.30 -17.08 -4.89
N TYR A 176 -1.27 -16.61 -4.12
CA TYR A 176 -1.48 -15.19 -3.87
C TYR A 176 -0.26 -14.57 -3.16
N ARG A 177 0.25 -15.21 -2.12
CA ARG A 177 1.48 -14.77 -1.44
C ARG A 177 2.66 -14.70 -2.41
N ARG A 178 2.91 -15.75 -3.20
CA ARG A 178 4.00 -15.78 -4.19
C ARG A 178 3.85 -14.66 -5.21
N PHE A 179 2.63 -14.45 -5.71
CA PHE A 179 2.32 -13.39 -6.66
C PHE A 179 2.66 -12.00 -6.08
N ILE A 180 2.21 -11.69 -4.86
CA ILE A 180 2.49 -10.39 -4.23
C ILE A 180 3.99 -10.21 -4.00
N ILE A 181 4.72 -11.25 -3.56
CA ILE A 181 6.18 -11.17 -3.38
C ILE A 181 6.86 -10.83 -4.71
N ILE A 182 6.53 -11.55 -5.79
CA ILE A 182 7.13 -11.35 -7.12
C ILE A 182 6.82 -9.95 -7.65
N VAL A 183 5.56 -9.53 -7.63
CA VAL A 183 5.15 -8.21 -8.15
C VAL A 183 5.76 -7.09 -7.32
N THR A 184 5.84 -7.25 -6.00
CA THR A 184 6.48 -6.26 -5.11
C THR A 184 7.99 -6.17 -5.38
N ALA A 185 8.66 -7.30 -5.59
CA ALA A 185 10.07 -7.34 -5.96
C ALA A 185 10.34 -6.67 -7.31
N LEU A 186 9.53 -7.00 -8.32
CA LEU A 186 9.60 -6.37 -9.64
C LEU A 186 9.37 -4.86 -9.56
N GLY A 187 8.40 -4.40 -8.75
CA GLY A 187 8.17 -2.98 -8.49
C GLY A 187 9.41 -2.30 -7.91
N GLY A 188 10.06 -2.92 -6.92
CA GLY A 188 11.31 -2.41 -6.34
C GLY A 188 12.46 -2.33 -7.36
N ILE A 189 12.60 -3.34 -8.23
CA ILE A 189 13.62 -3.35 -9.29
C ILE A 189 13.34 -2.25 -10.33
N ILE A 190 12.10 -2.11 -10.78
CA ILE A 190 11.71 -1.08 -11.75
C ILE A 190 12.00 0.32 -11.21
N MET A 191 11.70 0.58 -9.93
CA MET A 191 12.02 1.85 -9.27
C MET A 191 13.53 2.12 -9.13
N LEU A 192 14.37 1.09 -9.21
CA LEU A 192 15.83 1.25 -9.17
C LEU A 192 16.38 1.62 -10.56
N LEU A 193 15.75 1.12 -11.62
CA LEU A 193 16.17 1.27 -13.01
C LEU A 193 15.58 2.51 -13.71
N ARG A 194 14.51 3.11 -13.18
CA ARG A 194 13.79 4.29 -13.72
C ARG A 194 13.40 5.26 -12.60
#